data_AF-A0A379LTJ4-F1
#
_entry.id   AF-A0A379LTJ4-F1
#
_cell.length_a   1.000
_cell.length_b   1.000
_cell.length_c   1.000
_cell.angle_alpha   90.00
_cell.angle_beta   90.00
_cell.angle_gamma   90.00
#
_symmetry.space_group_name_H-M   'P 1'
#
loop_
_entity.id
_entity.type
_entity.pdbx_description
1 polymer ?
#
loop_
_entity_poly.entity_id
_entity_poly.type
_entity_poly.pdbx_seq_one_letter_code
_entity_poly.pdbx_strand_id
1 'polypeptide(L)' 'MSPGPGKKPANGTADERTTDDTGGDPVCWLHLLCPDCGAMLTATDEPCPRCGREHPEPGPFPT' A
#
# COMPACT_ATOMS: atom_id res chain seq x y z
N MET A 1 19.97 -47.78 -29.91
CA MET A 1 19.51 -48.18 -28.56
C MET A 1 20.23 -47.31 -27.55
N SER A 2 19.51 -46.62 -26.66
CA SER A 2 19.78 -46.52 -25.21
C SER A 2 18.86 -45.49 -24.52
N PRO A 3 18.49 -45.69 -23.24
CA PRO A 3 17.13 -45.44 -22.73
C PRO A 3 17.03 -44.43 -21.54
N GLY A 4 15.98 -43.59 -21.58
CA GLY A 4 15.20 -43.01 -20.45
C GLY A 4 15.91 -42.21 -19.33
N PRO A 5 15.20 -41.85 -18.23
CA PRO A 5 13.94 -41.06 -18.18
C PRO A 5 13.94 -40.01 -17.04
N GLY A 6 13.19 -38.90 -17.19
CA GLY A 6 12.95 -37.95 -16.09
C GLY A 6 11.48 -37.54 -16.01
N LYS A 7 10.68 -38.28 -15.23
CA LYS A 7 9.31 -37.88 -14.87
C LYS A 7 9.40 -36.75 -13.84
N LYS A 8 8.86 -35.57 -14.14
CA LYS A 8 8.60 -34.53 -13.14
C LYS A 8 7.26 -34.83 -12.45
N PRO A 9 7.20 -34.97 -11.11
CA PRO A 9 5.93 -34.80 -10.41
C PRO A 9 5.66 -33.31 -10.22
N ALA A 10 4.58 -32.82 -10.82
CA ALA A 10 3.90 -31.61 -10.34
C ALA A 10 3.04 -32.02 -9.14
N ASN A 11 3.53 -31.78 -7.92
CA ASN A 11 2.69 -31.88 -6.74
C ASN A 11 2.03 -30.52 -6.52
N GLY A 12 0.71 -30.48 -6.71
CA GLY A 12 -0.12 -29.31 -6.53
C GLY A 12 -0.39 -29.04 -5.06
N THR A 13 -0.09 -27.80 -4.66
CA THR A 13 -0.91 -26.89 -3.85
C THR A 13 -2.08 -27.51 -3.09
N ALA A 14 -2.01 -27.43 -1.76
CA ALA A 14 -3.07 -26.88 -0.92
C ALA A 14 -2.65 -26.91 0.56
N ASP A 15 -1.74 -26.03 0.96
CA ASP A 15 -1.80 -25.46 2.31
C ASP A 15 -0.88 -24.24 2.35
N GLU A 16 -1.46 -23.06 2.21
CA GLU A 16 -0.95 -21.82 2.82
C GLU A 16 -1.98 -20.74 2.49
N ARG A 17 -3.02 -20.68 3.32
CA ARG A 17 -3.71 -19.41 3.53
C ARG A 17 -2.73 -18.48 4.24
N THR A 18 -1.77 -17.94 3.50
CA THR A 18 -1.14 -16.67 3.85
C THR A 18 -2.17 -15.60 3.54
N THR A 19 -3.15 -15.48 4.45
CA THR A 19 -3.71 -14.18 4.79
C THR A 19 -2.71 -13.53 5.73
N ASP A 20 -1.51 -13.24 5.23
CA ASP A 20 -0.75 -12.15 5.82
C ASP A 20 -1.31 -10.92 5.14
N ASP A 21 -2.09 -10.18 5.91
CA ASP A 21 -2.74 -8.92 5.60
C ASP A 21 -1.88 -8.03 4.70
N THR A 22 -1.91 -8.31 3.40
CA THR A 22 -1.24 -7.50 2.40
C THR A 22 -2.14 -6.29 2.21
N GLY A 23 -1.98 -5.30 3.08
CA GLY A 23 -2.57 -3.98 2.93
C GLY A 23 -2.25 -3.47 1.53
N GLY A 24 -3.29 -3.42 0.69
CA GLY A 24 -3.17 -2.94 -0.69
C GLY A 24 -2.74 -1.48 -0.74
N ASP A 25 -2.13 -1.10 -1.87
CA ASP A 25 -1.59 0.23 -2.19
C ASP A 25 -2.58 1.36 -1.83
N PRO A 26 -2.38 2.11 -0.72
CA PRO A 26 -3.11 3.33 -0.49
C PRO A 26 -2.34 4.41 -1.24
N VAL A 27 -2.43 4.34 -2.57
CA VAL A 27 -1.61 5.01 -3.58
C VAL A 27 -0.66 6.05 -3.00
N CYS A 28 0.65 5.90 -3.19
CA CYS A 28 1.70 6.70 -2.52
C CYS A 28 1.51 8.23 -2.53
N TRP A 29 0.57 8.80 -3.29
CA TRP A 29 0.18 10.21 -3.30
C TRP A 29 -1.07 10.56 -2.47
N LEU A 30 -1.79 9.60 -1.88
CA LEU A 30 -3.03 9.85 -1.13
C LEU A 30 -2.80 10.74 0.10
N HIS A 31 -1.61 10.65 0.73
CA HIS A 31 -1.21 11.51 1.82
C HIS A 31 -1.05 12.99 1.43
N LEU A 32 -1.00 13.29 0.12
CA LEU A 32 -0.94 14.66 -0.41
C LEU A 32 -2.33 15.26 -0.66
N LEU A 33 -3.41 14.51 -0.38
CA LEU A 33 -4.77 14.97 -0.52
C LEU A 33 -5.37 15.35 0.83
N CYS A 34 -6.15 16.42 0.86
CA CYS A 34 -6.97 16.75 2.02
C CYS A 34 -7.98 15.61 2.27
N PRO A 35 -8.03 15.02 3.47
CA PRO A 35 -8.93 13.90 3.77
C PRO A 35 -10.41 14.30 3.75
N ASP A 36 -10.72 15.59 3.92
CA ASP A 36 -12.09 16.08 3.95
C ASP A 36 -12.67 16.40 2.57
N CYS A 37 -11.85 16.98 1.69
CA CYS A 37 -12.34 17.54 0.43
C CYS A 37 -11.59 17.03 -0.81
N GLY A 38 -10.55 16.20 -0.63
CA GLY A 38 -9.77 15.59 -1.71
C GLY A 38 -8.91 16.57 -2.53
N ALA A 39 -8.75 17.83 -2.10
CA ALA A 39 -7.87 18.78 -2.78
C ALA A 39 -6.40 18.43 -2.58
N MET A 40 -5.58 18.69 -3.60
CA MET A 40 -4.12 18.55 -3.51
C MET A 40 -3.56 19.60 -2.55
N LEU A 41 -2.78 19.14 -1.57
CA LEU A 41 -2.09 20.01 -0.63
C LEU A 41 -0.77 20.48 -1.24
N THR A 42 -0.56 21.79 -1.27
CA THR A 42 0.68 22.40 -1.78
C THR A 42 1.70 22.66 -0.67
N ALA A 43 1.25 22.71 0.58
CA ALA A 43 2.07 22.86 1.78
C ALA A 43 1.39 22.12 2.95
N THR A 44 2.18 21.48 3.79
CA THR A 44 1.71 20.75 4.97
C THR A 44 1.41 21.65 6.18
N ASP A 45 1.98 22.85 6.21
CA ASP A 45 1.86 23.81 7.33
C ASP A 45 0.72 24.84 7.13
N GLU A 46 0.14 24.88 5.94
CA GLU A 46 -0.95 25.81 5.60
C GLU A 46 -2.31 25.11 5.62
N PRO A 47 -3.41 25.82 5.93
CA PRO A 47 -4.75 25.28 5.83
C PRO A 47 -5.09 24.89 4.39
N CYS A 48 -5.98 23.92 4.23
CA CYS A 48 -6.41 23.46 2.92
C CYS A 48 -6.99 24.63 2.10
N PRO A 49 -6.48 24.92 0.88
CA PRO A 49 -6.94 26.07 0.10
C PRO A 49 -8.38 25.92 -0.43
N ARG A 50 -8.97 24.71 -0.36
CA ARG A 50 -10.33 24.45 -0.84
C ARG A 50 -11.38 24.57 0.26
N CYS A 51 -11.13 24.00 1.43
CA CYS A 51 -12.12 23.92 2.50
C CYS A 51 -11.70 24.64 3.80
N GLY A 52 -10.46 25.12 3.91
CA GLY A 52 -9.96 25.88 5.06
C GLY A 52 -9.56 25.03 6.27
N ARG A 53 -9.61 23.70 6.19
CA ARG A 53 -9.19 22.81 7.29
C ARG A 53 -7.70 22.95 7.59
N GLU A 54 -7.34 23.03 8.88
CA GLU A 54 -5.97 22.91 9.37
C GLU A 54 -5.44 21.47 9.27
N HIS A 55 -4.18 21.29 8.85
CA HIS A 55 -3.54 19.98 8.84
C HIS A 55 -2.82 19.75 10.16
N PRO A 56 -2.93 18.56 10.78
CA PRO A 56 -2.11 18.26 11.95
C PRO A 56 -0.65 18.28 11.51
N GLU A 57 0.19 19.01 12.23
CA GLU A 57 1.64 18.98 12.06
C GLU A 57 2.11 17.51 12.03
N PRO A 58 2.97 17.11 11.07
CA PRO A 58 3.57 15.79 11.12
C PRO A 58 4.54 15.80 12.30
N GLY A 59 4.03 15.48 13.50
CA GLY A 59 4.85 15.30 14.68
C GLY A 59 5.92 14.24 14.42
N PRO A 60 7.11 14.32 15.05
CA PRO A 60 8.09 13.26 14.94
C PRO A 60 7.42 11.97 15.41
N PHE A 61 7.36 10.98 14.53
CA PHE A 61 6.77 9.67 14.80
C PHE A 61 7.22 9.16 16.19
N PRO A 62 6.33 8.65 17.06
CA PRO A 62 6.77 8.04 18.31
C PRO A 62 7.65 6.81 18.00
N THR A 63 8.83 6.77 18.61
CA THR A 63 9.76 5.62 18.61
C THR A 63 9.15 4.38 19.24
#